data_AF-A0A2T0WIK9-F1
#
_entry.id   AF-A0A2T0WIK9-F1
#
_cell.length_a   1.000
_cell.length_b   1.000
_cell.length_c   1.000
_cell.angle_alpha   90.00
_cell.angle_beta   90.00
_cell.angle_gamma   90.00
#
_symmetry.space_group_name_H-M   'P 1'
#
loop_
_entity.id
_entity.type
_entity.pdbx_description
1 polymer ?
#
loop_
_entity_poly.entity_id
_entity_poly.type
_entity_poly.pdbx_seq_one_letter_code
_entity_poly.pdbx_strand_id
1 'polypeptide(L)'
;MRLNLFLILLFISILGCSKNRGNQIIIDRDFENLSIIDKWVEGKEIVFLGEPTHGDGSIFTARIKIIVWLASAHALENPYSIVDPEDLKEIGQTYADMVTLGKFAKSHFGDKMLNLAFSAYQGSFYDFVDKKEIDFRLDSIPNLERNTIEKNMAITLVDLRKIDSVYYSGILGFEFIQANWGKNFDGVFIFPEVKASRRIE
;
A
#
# COMPACT_ATOMS: atom_id res chain seq x y z
N MET A 1 -57.23 -24.51 -11.34
CA MET A 1 -56.25 -25.20 -10.48
C MET A 1 -55.49 -26.22 -11.31
N ARG A 2 -54.28 -25.86 -11.75
CA ARG A 2 -53.10 -26.70 -12.07
C ARG A 2 -52.15 -25.85 -12.91
N LEU A 3 -51.16 -25.31 -12.20
CA LEU A 3 -49.91 -24.74 -12.67
C LEU A 3 -49.14 -25.85 -13.41
N ASN A 4 -48.54 -25.58 -14.57
CA ASN A 4 -47.26 -26.22 -14.97
C ASN A 4 -46.69 -25.68 -16.29
N LEU A 5 -45.46 -25.16 -16.16
CA LEU A 5 -44.32 -25.52 -17.00
C LEU A 5 -44.32 -25.08 -18.47
N PHE A 6 -44.49 -23.78 -18.74
CA PHE A 6 -44.17 -23.20 -20.07
C PHE A 6 -43.40 -21.88 -20.02
N LEU A 7 -42.76 -21.57 -18.88
CA LEU A 7 -42.06 -20.30 -18.63
C LEU A 7 -40.60 -20.49 -18.19
N ILE A 8 -39.93 -21.47 -18.80
CA ILE A 8 -38.46 -21.66 -18.70
C ILE A 8 -37.93 -21.94 -20.10
N LEU A 9 -38.13 -21.04 -21.06
CA LEU A 9 -37.43 -21.04 -22.36
C LEU A 9 -37.35 -19.61 -22.94
N LEU A 10 -37.10 -18.62 -22.08
CA LEU A 10 -36.78 -17.25 -22.49
C LEU A 10 -35.73 -16.60 -21.57
N PHE A 11 -34.67 -17.33 -21.22
CA PHE A 11 -33.56 -16.78 -20.43
C PHE A 11 -32.17 -17.38 -20.77
N ILE A 12 -31.98 -17.91 -21.98
CA ILE A 12 -30.67 -18.46 -22.43
C ILE A 12 -30.23 -17.83 -23.76
N SER A 13 -30.33 -16.51 -23.89
CA SER A 13 -29.70 -15.77 -24.99
C SER A 13 -29.21 -14.36 -24.63
N ILE A 14 -29.12 -14.02 -23.33
CA ILE A 14 -28.45 -12.81 -22.85
C ILE A 14 -27.53 -13.14 -21.66
N LEU A 15 -26.63 -14.11 -21.84
CA LEU A 15 -25.48 -14.31 -20.95
C LEU A 15 -24.25 -14.57 -21.82
N GLY A 16 -23.87 -13.54 -22.57
CA GLY A 16 -22.76 -13.59 -23.51
C GLY A 16 -22.18 -12.20 -23.76
N CYS A 17 -22.06 -11.39 -22.71
CA CYS A 17 -21.19 -10.21 -22.72
C CYS A 17 -20.92 -9.77 -21.27
N SER A 18 -20.18 -10.57 -20.52
CA SER A 18 -19.44 -10.03 -19.38
C SER A 18 -18.38 -9.10 -19.95
N LYS A 19 -18.65 -7.80 -19.93
CA LYS A 19 -17.57 -6.81 -19.99
C LYS A 19 -16.70 -7.09 -18.77
N ASN A 20 -15.52 -7.66 -19.00
CA ASN A 20 -14.41 -7.58 -18.07
C ASN A 20 -14.24 -6.12 -17.67
N ARG A 21 -14.82 -5.73 -16.53
CA ARG A 21 -14.41 -4.51 -15.85
C ARG A 21 -13.08 -4.86 -15.23
N GLY A 22 -12.02 -4.70 -16.01
CA GLY A 22 -10.67 -4.67 -15.44
C GLY A 22 -10.71 -3.70 -14.27
N ASN A 23 -10.18 -4.14 -13.12
CA ASN A 23 -10.03 -3.31 -11.93
C ASN A 23 -9.37 -1.99 -12.35
N GLN A 24 -10.16 -0.92 -12.44
CA GLN A 24 -9.62 0.40 -12.73
C GLN A 24 -8.89 0.88 -11.48
N ILE A 25 -7.57 0.69 -11.51
CA ILE A 25 -6.62 1.43 -10.70
C ILE A 25 -6.84 2.90 -11.05
N ILE A 26 -7.23 3.69 -10.06
CA ILE A 26 -7.35 5.15 -10.25
C ILE A 26 -5.92 5.68 -10.07
N ILE A 27 -5.34 6.15 -11.16
CA ILE A 27 -4.03 6.81 -11.20
C ILE A 27 -4.33 8.30 -11.31
N ASP A 28 -4.10 9.06 -10.24
CA ASP A 28 -4.01 10.52 -10.30
C ASP A 28 -2.55 10.89 -10.58
N ARG A 29 -2.32 11.71 -11.62
CA ARG A 29 -1.10 11.64 -12.44
C ARG A 29 -0.12 12.78 -12.22
N ASP A 30 -0.60 13.92 -11.74
CA ASP A 30 0.21 15.15 -11.67
C ASP A 30 0.02 15.93 -10.35
N PHE A 31 -0.72 15.39 -9.38
CA PHE A 31 -1.15 16.08 -8.14
C PHE A 31 -1.90 17.40 -8.36
N GLU A 32 -2.15 17.82 -9.60
CA GLU A 32 -2.95 19.01 -9.90
C GLU A 32 -4.40 18.86 -9.42
N ASN A 33 -4.85 17.62 -9.20
CA ASN A 33 -6.18 17.32 -8.71
C ASN A 33 -6.16 16.56 -7.37
N LEU A 34 -5.72 17.23 -6.30
CA LEU A 34 -5.79 16.68 -4.93
C LEU A 34 -7.22 16.36 -4.44
N SER A 35 -8.27 16.60 -5.23
CA SER A 35 -9.65 16.23 -4.87
C SER A 35 -9.83 14.73 -4.65
N ILE A 36 -8.94 13.88 -5.21
CA ILE A 36 -8.92 12.47 -4.87
C ILE A 36 -8.52 12.25 -3.41
N ILE A 37 -7.54 13.00 -2.92
CA ILE A 37 -7.12 12.98 -1.51
C ILE A 37 -8.25 13.53 -0.66
N ASP A 38 -8.92 14.60 -1.08
CA ASP A 38 -10.07 15.15 -0.35
C ASP A 38 -11.14 14.08 -0.11
N LYS A 39 -11.48 13.29 -1.13
CA LYS A 39 -12.39 12.14 -0.99
C LYS A 39 -11.85 11.05 -0.07
N TRP A 40 -10.54 10.84 -0.04
CA TRP A 40 -9.93 9.79 0.78
C TRP A 40 -9.84 10.20 2.26
N VAL A 41 -9.66 11.49 2.53
CA VAL A 41 -9.63 12.06 3.89
C VAL A 41 -11.01 12.55 4.36
N GLU A 42 -12.02 12.50 3.50
CA GLU A 42 -13.41 12.83 3.84
C GLU A 42 -13.94 11.85 4.89
N GLY A 43 -14.47 12.38 5.99
CA GLY A 43 -14.96 11.58 7.12
C GLY A 43 -13.89 10.85 7.94
N LYS A 44 -12.59 11.00 7.62
CA LYS A 44 -11.50 10.41 8.40
C LYS A 44 -11.16 11.29 9.61
N GLU A 45 -10.94 10.63 10.75
CA GLU A 45 -10.52 11.27 12.01
C GLU A 45 -9.00 11.24 12.16
N ILE A 46 -8.32 10.27 11.55
CA ILE A 46 -6.86 10.13 11.59
C ILE A 46 -6.32 9.65 10.24
N VAL A 47 -5.19 10.20 9.82
CA VAL A 47 -4.48 9.82 8.60
C VAL A 47 -3.07 9.41 8.99
N PHE A 48 -2.72 8.16 8.74
CA PHE A 48 -1.35 7.68 8.92
C PHE A 48 -0.64 7.83 7.57
N LEU A 49 0.45 8.58 7.57
CA LEU A 49 1.40 8.65 6.47
C LEU A 49 2.60 7.81 6.88
N GLY A 50 2.88 6.72 6.18
CA GLY A 50 4.18 6.09 6.34
C GLY A 50 5.28 7.09 5.96
N GLU A 51 6.40 7.09 6.66
CA GLU A 51 7.68 7.51 6.09
C GLU A 51 8.49 6.24 5.83
N PRO A 52 9.55 6.27 5.04
CA PRO A 52 10.53 5.18 5.06
C PRO A 52 11.37 5.12 6.36
N THR A 53 11.49 6.19 7.16
CA THR A 53 12.45 6.29 8.30
C THR A 53 11.83 6.91 9.59
N HIS A 54 12.62 7.14 10.66
CA HIS A 54 12.14 7.47 12.02
C HIS A 54 12.60 8.85 12.54
N GLY A 55 11.66 9.74 12.94
CA GLY A 55 12.01 10.98 13.66
C GLY A 55 10.85 11.87 14.14
N ASP A 56 10.58 11.79 15.45
CA ASP A 56 9.89 12.76 16.34
C ASP A 56 8.36 12.93 16.27
N GLY A 57 7.69 12.83 17.44
CA GLY A 57 6.23 12.92 17.56
C GLY A 57 5.77 13.34 18.95
N SER A 58 5.00 14.44 19.02
CA SER A 58 4.25 14.86 20.21
C SER A 58 2.77 15.12 19.85
N ILE A 59 1.83 14.80 20.75
CA ILE A 59 0.37 14.82 20.50
C ILE A 59 -0.39 15.67 21.54
N PHE A 60 -1.39 16.44 21.09
CA PHE A 60 -2.46 17.10 21.86
C PHE A 60 -3.86 16.73 21.28
N THR A 61 -4.93 16.75 22.09
CA THR A 61 -6.30 16.37 21.65
C THR A 61 -7.27 17.55 21.54
N ALA A 62 -7.76 17.80 20.33
CA ALA A 62 -9.02 18.48 19.96
C ALA A 62 -9.60 17.69 18.76
N ARG A 63 -10.73 18.11 18.14
CA ARG A 63 -11.20 17.50 16.86
C ARG A 63 -10.18 17.79 15.75
N ILE A 64 -9.10 17.04 15.73
CA ILE A 64 -7.90 17.23 14.93
C ILE A 64 -7.79 15.99 14.04
N LYS A 65 -7.66 16.21 12.73
CA LYS A 65 -7.13 15.18 11.84
C LYS A 65 -5.64 15.04 12.16
N ILE A 66 -5.27 13.92 12.77
CA ILE A 66 -3.88 13.67 13.14
C ILE A 66 -3.17 13.05 11.93
N ILE A 67 -2.01 13.60 11.57
CA ILE A 67 -1.07 12.95 10.66
C ILE A 67 -0.04 12.22 11.51
N VAL A 68 0.04 10.90 11.36
CA VAL A 68 1.08 10.10 12.02
C VAL A 68 2.09 9.68 10.98
N TRP A 69 3.36 9.95 11.24
CA TRP A 69 4.45 9.80 10.29
C TRP A 69 5.47 8.76 10.77
N LEU A 70 5.63 7.62 10.08
CA LEU A 70 6.40 6.47 10.60
C LEU A 70 6.86 5.45 9.54
N ALA A 71 7.99 4.77 9.77
CA ALA A 71 8.46 3.66 8.91
C ALA A 71 7.35 2.63 8.59
N SER A 72 7.20 2.23 7.31
CA SER A 72 6.15 1.32 6.83
C SER A 72 5.93 0.08 7.72
N ALA A 73 7.00 -0.50 8.27
CA ALA A 73 6.93 -1.66 9.18
C ALA A 73 6.06 -1.40 10.42
N HIS A 74 6.02 -0.17 10.94
CA HIS A 74 5.20 0.19 12.11
C HIS A 74 3.75 0.50 11.72
N ALA A 75 3.46 0.75 10.44
CA ALA A 75 2.13 1.03 9.91
C ALA A 75 1.38 -0.24 9.46
N LEU A 76 1.99 -1.43 9.50
CA LEU A 76 1.33 -2.66 9.05
C LEU A 76 0.03 -2.92 9.83
N GLU A 77 -1.10 -3.07 9.14
CA GLU A 77 -2.39 -3.41 9.77
C GLU A 77 -2.52 -4.91 10.06
N ASN A 78 -1.95 -5.75 9.20
CA ASN A 78 -2.05 -7.21 9.29
C ASN A 78 -0.71 -7.89 8.95
N PRO A 79 0.28 -7.84 9.87
CA PRO A 79 1.60 -8.41 9.65
C PRO A 79 1.59 -9.91 9.30
N TYR A 80 0.58 -10.67 9.74
CA TYR A 80 0.38 -12.09 9.39
C TYR A 80 0.20 -12.36 7.89
N SER A 81 -0.08 -11.33 7.09
CA SER A 81 -0.25 -11.46 5.64
C SER A 81 1.04 -11.25 4.84
N ILE A 82 2.17 -11.03 5.54
CA ILE A 82 3.50 -10.94 4.96
C ILE A 82 4.12 -12.34 4.93
N VAL A 83 4.72 -12.69 3.80
CA VAL A 83 5.57 -13.86 3.67
C VAL A 83 6.97 -13.47 4.15
N ASP A 84 7.43 -14.10 5.23
CA ASP A 84 8.75 -13.78 5.78
C ASP A 84 9.85 -14.06 4.74
N PRO A 85 10.79 -13.12 4.55
CA PRO A 85 12.00 -13.36 3.80
C PRO A 85 12.89 -14.40 4.53
N GLU A 86 13.77 -15.05 3.78
CA GLU A 86 14.55 -16.19 4.30
C GLU A 86 15.52 -15.80 5.43
N ASP A 87 16.10 -14.61 5.37
CA ASP A 87 16.98 -14.06 6.40
C ASP A 87 16.29 -13.90 7.76
N LEU A 88 15.02 -13.44 7.78
CA LEU A 88 14.24 -13.41 9.02
C LEU A 88 13.95 -14.82 9.56
N LYS A 89 13.64 -15.77 8.67
CA LYS A 89 13.45 -17.18 9.08
C LYS A 89 14.72 -17.78 9.67
N GLU A 90 15.89 -17.47 9.11
CA GLU A 90 17.19 -17.95 9.59
C GLU A 90 17.49 -17.53 11.03
N ILE A 91 17.06 -16.33 11.42
CA ILE A 91 17.20 -15.83 12.78
C ILE A 91 15.98 -16.14 13.68
N GLY A 92 15.04 -16.94 13.19
CA GLY A 92 13.84 -17.34 13.92
C GLY A 92 12.88 -16.19 14.22
N GLN A 93 12.87 -15.15 13.38
CA GLN A 93 11.96 -14.02 13.47
C GLN A 93 10.90 -14.07 12.37
N THR A 94 9.77 -13.41 12.61
CA THR A 94 8.67 -13.31 11.66
C THR A 94 7.95 -11.98 11.82
N TYR A 95 7.47 -11.43 10.70
CA TYR A 95 6.56 -10.30 10.72
C TYR A 95 5.25 -10.64 11.42
N ALA A 96 4.80 -11.90 11.39
CA ALA A 96 3.55 -12.33 12.00
C ALA A 96 3.47 -12.01 13.51
N ASP A 97 4.61 -12.06 14.20
CA ASP A 97 4.69 -11.81 15.64
C ASP A 97 4.79 -10.32 15.98
N MET A 98 4.92 -9.45 14.98
CA MET A 98 5.00 -8.01 15.21
C MET A 98 3.69 -7.44 15.75
N VAL A 99 3.85 -6.64 16.80
CA VAL A 99 2.79 -5.79 17.34
C VAL A 99 3.06 -4.37 16.86
N THR A 100 2.36 -3.96 15.82
CA THR A 100 2.57 -2.69 15.13
C THR A 100 1.55 -1.64 15.55
N LEU A 101 1.91 -0.36 15.39
CA LEU A 101 0.97 0.73 15.64
C LEU A 101 -0.20 0.69 14.65
N GLY A 102 0.06 0.34 13.38
CA GLY A 102 -0.96 0.18 12.34
C GLY A 102 -2.06 -0.80 12.75
N LYS A 103 -1.70 -1.96 13.31
CA LYS A 103 -2.66 -2.96 13.80
C LYS A 103 -3.57 -2.42 14.89
N PHE A 104 -3.00 -1.74 15.90
CA PHE A 104 -3.81 -1.13 16.97
C PHE A 104 -4.67 0.03 16.46
N ALA A 105 -4.09 0.90 15.64
CA ALA A 105 -4.78 2.04 15.07
C ALA A 105 -5.96 1.58 14.22
N LYS A 106 -5.78 0.56 13.37
CA LYS A 106 -6.87 -0.01 12.57
C LYS A 106 -7.94 -0.65 13.44
N SER A 107 -7.55 -1.38 14.49
CA SER A 107 -8.52 -1.97 15.43
C SER A 107 -9.34 -0.91 16.17
N HIS A 108 -8.78 0.27 16.45
CA HIS A 108 -9.46 1.33 17.20
C HIS A 108 -10.28 2.25 16.28
N PHE A 109 -9.69 2.71 15.19
CA PHE A 109 -10.28 3.71 14.28
C PHE A 109 -11.03 3.08 13.10
N GLY A 110 -10.75 1.81 12.76
CA GLY A 110 -11.40 1.10 11.65
C GLY A 110 -11.32 1.89 10.35
N ASP A 111 -12.46 2.07 9.70
CA ASP A 111 -12.58 2.82 8.45
C ASP A 111 -12.29 4.32 8.61
N LYS A 112 -12.16 4.85 9.82
CA LYS A 112 -11.79 6.26 10.04
C LYS A 112 -10.29 6.52 9.93
N MET A 113 -9.49 5.46 9.83
CA MET A 113 -8.06 5.52 9.51
C MET A 113 -7.85 5.41 8.01
N LEU A 114 -6.98 6.26 7.47
CA LEU A 114 -6.38 6.09 6.15
C LEU A 114 -4.90 5.76 6.34
N ASN A 115 -4.44 4.67 5.72
CA ASN A 115 -3.05 4.20 5.87
C ASN A 115 -2.34 4.14 4.51
N LEU A 116 -1.36 5.02 4.31
CA LEU A 116 -0.64 5.15 3.05
C LEU A 116 0.83 4.77 3.21
N ALA A 117 1.31 3.90 2.33
CA ALA A 117 2.72 3.53 2.21
C ALA A 117 3.45 4.35 1.14
N PHE A 118 4.78 4.24 1.13
CA PHE A 118 5.66 4.81 0.13
C PHE A 118 6.61 3.73 -0.38
N SER A 119 6.84 3.69 -1.69
CA SER A 119 7.87 2.86 -2.31
C SER A 119 8.39 3.51 -3.58
N ALA A 120 9.47 2.96 -4.14
CA ALA A 120 10.09 3.48 -5.34
C ALA A 120 10.63 2.33 -6.19
N TYR A 121 10.70 2.54 -7.51
CA TYR A 121 11.23 1.53 -8.42
C TYR A 121 12.75 1.47 -8.45
N GLN A 122 13.42 2.63 -8.43
CA GLN A 122 14.87 2.72 -8.41
C GLN A 122 15.33 3.93 -7.60
N GLY A 123 16.63 4.01 -7.37
CA GLY A 123 17.26 5.19 -6.79
C GLY A 123 18.31 4.82 -5.77
N SER A 124 18.45 5.67 -4.78
CA SER A 124 19.35 5.44 -3.66
C SER A 124 18.73 5.84 -2.33
N PHE A 125 19.19 5.21 -1.25
CA PHE A 125 18.87 5.61 0.12
C PHE A 125 20.14 5.65 0.99
N TYR A 126 20.08 6.38 2.09
CA TYR A 126 21.18 6.40 3.06
C TYR A 126 20.94 5.33 4.12
N ASP A 127 21.83 4.36 4.20
CA ASP A 127 21.83 3.36 5.26
C ASP A 127 22.51 3.93 6.50
N PHE A 128 21.76 4.04 7.59
CA PHE A 128 22.23 4.58 8.86
C PHE A 128 23.09 3.60 9.66
N VAL A 129 23.01 2.30 9.37
CA VAL A 129 23.82 1.27 10.02
C VAL A 129 25.23 1.32 9.45
N ASP A 130 25.35 1.19 8.13
CA ASP A 130 26.63 1.20 7.44
C ASP A 130 27.16 2.60 7.10
N LYS A 131 26.34 3.64 7.31
CA LYS A 131 26.64 5.06 7.02
C LYS A 131 27.03 5.32 5.57
N LYS A 132 26.40 4.62 4.65
CA LYS A 132 26.69 4.69 3.20
C LYS A 132 25.40 4.88 2.39
N GLU A 133 25.56 5.46 1.21
CA GLU A 133 24.51 5.45 0.20
C GLU A 133 24.43 4.06 -0.44
N ILE A 134 23.22 3.52 -0.55
CA ILE A 134 22.93 2.25 -1.19
C ILE A 134 22.03 2.51 -2.39
N ASP A 135 22.50 2.12 -3.57
CA ASP A 135 21.70 2.11 -4.79
C ASP A 135 20.81 0.88 -4.81
N PHE A 136 19.59 1.03 -5.32
CA PHE A 136 18.65 -0.07 -5.50
C PHE A 136 17.88 0.07 -6.82
N ARG A 137 17.39 -1.08 -7.29
CA ARG A 137 16.53 -1.18 -8.48
C ARG A 137 15.67 -2.43 -8.38
N LEU A 138 14.35 -2.26 -8.50
CA LEU A 138 13.37 -3.32 -8.37
C LEU A 138 12.98 -3.94 -9.71
N ASP A 139 13.95 -4.46 -10.48
CA ASP A 139 13.70 -4.97 -11.84
C ASP A 139 13.95 -6.47 -12.04
N SER A 140 14.54 -7.14 -11.05
CA SER A 140 14.94 -8.56 -11.14
C SER A 140 13.77 -9.55 -11.16
N ILE A 141 12.63 -9.20 -10.57
CA ILE A 141 11.40 -10.03 -10.56
C ILE A 141 10.14 -9.17 -10.77
N PRO A 142 9.01 -9.75 -11.22
CA PRO A 142 7.74 -9.02 -11.31
C PRO A 142 7.27 -8.50 -9.94
N ASN A 143 7.00 -7.21 -9.84
CA ASN A 143 6.61 -6.53 -8.60
C ASN A 143 5.66 -5.34 -8.89
N LEU A 144 5.09 -4.77 -7.84
CA LEU A 144 4.14 -3.66 -7.93
C LEU A 144 4.76 -2.41 -8.57
N GLU A 145 5.97 -2.03 -8.16
CA GLU A 145 6.65 -0.81 -8.58
C GLU A 145 6.95 -0.86 -10.08
N ARG A 146 7.56 -1.95 -10.54
CA ARG A 146 7.83 -2.21 -11.95
C ARG A 146 6.56 -2.16 -12.80
N ASN A 147 5.51 -2.88 -12.38
CA ASN A 147 4.24 -2.90 -13.11
C ASN A 147 3.54 -1.52 -13.17
N THR A 148 3.85 -0.65 -12.21
CA THR A 148 3.32 0.72 -12.16
C THR A 148 4.11 1.64 -13.08
N ILE A 149 5.44 1.63 -12.96
CA ILE A 149 6.31 2.55 -13.69
C ILE A 149 6.47 2.19 -15.18
N GLU A 150 6.38 0.90 -15.57
CA GLU A 150 6.37 0.47 -16.98
C GLU A 150 5.17 1.05 -17.75
N LYS A 151 4.08 1.38 -17.06
CA LYS A 151 2.91 2.03 -17.65
C LYS A 151 3.05 3.55 -17.67
N ASN A 152 3.74 4.12 -16.69
CA ASN A 152 3.86 5.55 -16.51
C ASN A 152 5.06 5.91 -15.61
N MET A 153 6.02 6.66 -16.14
CA MET A 153 7.19 7.15 -15.39
C MET A 153 6.88 8.37 -14.49
N ALA A 154 5.67 8.45 -13.94
CA ALA A 154 5.23 9.49 -13.03
C ALA A 154 4.95 8.92 -11.63
N ILE A 155 5.03 9.78 -10.61
CA ILE A 155 4.64 9.40 -9.25
C ILE A 155 3.17 8.98 -9.27
N THR A 156 2.87 7.80 -8.75
CA THR A 156 1.55 7.19 -8.87
C THR A 156 1.04 6.73 -7.51
N LEU A 157 -0.18 7.12 -7.15
CA LEU A 157 -0.91 6.55 -6.03
C LEU A 157 -1.66 5.29 -6.51
N VAL A 158 -1.37 4.15 -5.89
CA VAL A 158 -2.09 2.89 -6.14
C VAL A 158 -3.07 2.62 -5.01
N ASP A 159 -4.33 2.38 -5.35
CA ASP A 159 -5.40 1.97 -4.42
C ASP A 159 -5.30 0.47 -4.14
N LEU A 160 -4.68 0.12 -3.01
CA LEU A 160 -4.37 -1.26 -2.63
C LEU A 160 -5.60 -2.03 -2.17
N ARG A 161 -6.65 -1.34 -1.71
CA ARG A 161 -7.93 -1.96 -1.30
C ARG A 161 -8.62 -2.71 -2.44
N LYS A 162 -8.26 -2.40 -3.69
CA LYS A 162 -8.78 -3.05 -4.91
C LYS A 162 -7.99 -4.30 -5.33
N ILE A 163 -6.93 -4.64 -4.61
CA ILE A 163 -6.03 -5.74 -4.95
C ILE A 163 -6.04 -6.74 -3.78
N ASP A 164 -6.79 -7.84 -3.95
CA ASP A 164 -6.85 -8.91 -2.95
C ASP A 164 -6.07 -10.14 -3.44
N SER A 165 -4.75 -9.97 -3.54
CA SER A 165 -3.84 -11.01 -3.99
C SER A 165 -2.46 -10.81 -3.37
N VAL A 166 -1.66 -11.87 -3.33
CA VAL A 166 -0.27 -11.82 -2.87
C VAL A 166 0.65 -11.48 -4.03
N TYR A 167 1.57 -10.53 -3.83
CA TYR A 167 2.56 -10.11 -4.84
C TYR A 167 3.78 -9.44 -4.20
N TYR A 168 4.87 -9.32 -4.97
CA TYR A 168 6.11 -8.66 -4.53
C TYR A 168 5.99 -7.12 -4.59
N SER A 169 6.54 -6.44 -3.59
CA SER A 169 6.66 -4.99 -3.55
C SER A 169 7.80 -4.56 -2.62
N GLY A 170 8.39 -3.41 -2.92
CA GLY A 170 9.43 -2.74 -2.13
C GLY A 170 8.92 -1.84 -1.01
N ILE A 171 7.68 -2.01 -0.54
CA ILE A 171 7.07 -1.15 0.51
C ILE A 171 7.87 -1.18 1.82
N LEU A 172 8.57 -2.29 2.10
CA LEU A 172 9.42 -2.44 3.26
C LEU A 172 10.88 -2.36 2.82
N GLY A 173 11.48 -1.18 2.97
CA GLY A 173 12.93 -0.99 2.79
C GLY A 173 13.46 -1.18 1.37
N PHE A 174 12.60 -1.10 0.34
CA PHE A 174 12.97 -1.40 -1.05
C PHE A 174 13.48 -2.84 -1.27
N GLU A 175 12.99 -3.78 -0.46
CA GLU A 175 13.28 -5.21 -0.60
C GLU A 175 12.13 -5.95 -1.30
N PHE A 176 12.42 -7.06 -1.98
CA PHE A 176 11.41 -7.88 -2.63
C PHE A 176 10.61 -8.71 -1.61
N ILE A 177 9.67 -8.07 -0.93
CA ILE A 177 8.82 -8.75 0.05
C ILE A 177 7.49 -9.12 -0.58
N GLN A 178 7.07 -10.37 -0.36
CA GLN A 178 5.80 -10.89 -0.84
C GLN A 178 4.74 -10.74 0.25
N ALA A 179 3.63 -10.09 -0.06
CA ALA A 179 2.51 -9.97 0.87
C ALA A 179 1.19 -9.71 0.14
N ASN A 180 0.07 -9.85 0.85
CA ASN A 180 -1.18 -9.20 0.43
C ASN A 180 -1.19 -7.78 0.97
N TRP A 181 -0.59 -6.85 0.22
CA TRP A 181 -0.39 -5.46 0.68
C TRP A 181 -1.69 -4.70 0.90
N GLY A 182 -2.79 -5.08 0.22
CA GLY A 182 -4.13 -4.54 0.47
C GLY A 182 -4.72 -4.92 1.83
N LYS A 183 -4.10 -5.82 2.60
CA LYS A 183 -4.43 -6.10 4.00
C LYS A 183 -3.61 -5.27 4.99
N ASN A 184 -2.58 -4.56 4.54
CA ASN A 184 -1.69 -3.78 5.39
C ASN A 184 -1.83 -2.28 5.19
N PHE A 185 -2.20 -1.83 3.99
CA PHE A 185 -2.29 -0.42 3.62
C PHE A 185 -3.49 -0.18 2.70
N ASP A 186 -4.08 1.00 2.79
CA ASP A 186 -5.16 1.41 1.90
C ASP A 186 -4.63 1.83 0.51
N GLY A 187 -3.42 2.40 0.49
CA GLY A 187 -2.77 2.84 -0.74
C GLY A 187 -1.26 2.95 -0.61
N VAL A 188 -0.57 3.10 -1.74
CA VAL A 188 0.87 3.32 -1.79
C VAL A 188 1.23 4.35 -2.85
N PHE A 189 2.08 5.31 -2.49
CA PHE A 189 2.75 6.16 -3.47
C PHE A 189 3.97 5.46 -4.03
N ILE A 190 4.04 5.36 -5.35
CA ILE A 190 5.16 4.75 -6.08
C ILE A 190 5.91 5.85 -6.83
N PHE A 191 7.18 6.00 -6.50
CA PHE A 191 8.09 6.94 -7.14
C PHE A 191 8.88 6.20 -8.24
N PRO A 192 9.02 6.78 -9.44
CA PRO A 192 9.90 6.23 -10.45
C PRO A 192 11.34 6.15 -9.96
N GLU A 193 11.82 7.21 -9.31
CA GLU A 193 13.17 7.32 -8.77
C GLU A 193 13.17 8.15 -7.48
N VAL A 194 14.00 7.75 -6.52
CA VAL A 194 14.29 8.52 -5.29
C VAL A 194 15.80 8.73 -5.14
N LYS A 195 16.18 9.69 -4.30
CA LYS A 195 17.59 9.98 -3.99
C LYS A 195 17.83 9.83 -2.50
N ALA A 196 19.05 9.46 -2.13
CA ALA A 196 19.42 9.36 -0.74
C ALA A 196 19.19 10.67 0.02
N SER A 197 18.61 10.52 1.21
CA SER A 197 18.41 11.63 2.14
C SER A 197 19.76 12.24 2.52
N ARG A 198 19.82 13.57 2.63
CA ARG A 198 21.02 14.28 3.07
C ARG A 198 20.79 14.82 4.47
N ARG A 199 21.78 14.65 5.34
CA ARG A 199 21.81 15.39 6.61
C ARG A 199 22.19 16.84 6.29
N ILE A 200 21.39 17.78 6.77
CA ILE A 200 21.77 19.20 6.73
C ILE A 200 22.80 19.40 7.84
N GLU A 201 23.99 19.88 7.46
CA GLU A 201 25.08 20.25 8.38
C GLU A 201 24.86 21.62 9.00
#